data_AF-A0A139X190-F1
#
_entry.id   AF-A0A139X190-F1
#
_cell.length_a   1.000
_cell.length_b   1.000
_cell.length_c   1.000
_cell.angle_alpha   90.00
_cell.angle_beta   90.00
_cell.angle_gamma   90.00
#
_symmetry.space_group_name_H-M   'P 1'
#
loop_
_entity.id
_entity.type
_entity.pdbx_description
1 polymer ?
#
loop_
_entity_poly.entity_id
_entity_poly.type
_entity_poly.pdbx_seq_one_letter_code
_entity_poly.pdbx_strand_id
1 'polypeptide(L)' 'MNAYEALGVPELWRYEDGKLQINILRDGKYVESKISPIFPNLPIFEVIPQFVEESKIIGRSLTLRKFREWIGKETNPNA' A
#
# COMPACT_ATOMS: atom_id res chain seq x y z
N MET A 1 -6.05 -9.30 -13.33
CA MET A 1 -4.57 -9.29 -13.37
C MET A 1 -4.04 -9.24 -14.80
N ASN A 2 -4.58 -10.01 -15.75
CA ASN A 2 -4.10 -10.10 -17.14
C ASN A 2 -3.89 -8.75 -17.87
N ALA A 3 -4.75 -7.75 -17.68
CA ALA A 3 -4.56 -6.43 -18.28
C ALA A 3 -3.31 -5.72 -17.73
N TYR A 4 -3.09 -5.76 -16.41
CA TYR A 4 -1.92 -5.18 -15.76
C TYR A 4 -0.63 -5.94 -16.09
N GLU A 5 -0.71 -7.27 -16.24
CA GLU A 5 0.41 -8.09 -16.73
C GLU A 5 0.81 -7.69 -18.15
N ALA A 6 -0.18 -7.57 -19.06
CA ALA A 6 0.06 -7.16 -20.44
C ALA A 6 0.62 -5.73 -20.54
N LEU A 7 0.24 -4.85 -19.61
CA LEU A 7 0.78 -3.49 -19.49
C LEU A 7 2.14 -3.43 -18.79
N GLY A 8 2.64 -4.54 -18.25
CA GLY A 8 3.94 -4.59 -17.60
C GLY A 8 4.01 -3.81 -16.28
N VAL A 9 2.91 -3.67 -15.55
CA VAL A 9 2.91 -2.90 -14.30
C VAL A 9 3.76 -3.64 -13.24
N PRO A 10 4.85 -3.04 -12.74
CA PRO A 10 5.86 -3.77 -11.96
C PRO A 10 5.36 -4.23 -10.59
N GLU A 11 4.46 -3.47 -9.98
CA GLU A 11 3.91 -3.73 -8.65
C GLU A 11 2.41 -3.36 -8.62
N LEU A 12 1.57 -4.32 -8.22
CA LEU A 12 0.12 -4.18 -8.17
C LEU A 12 -0.38 -4.36 -6.75
N TRP A 13 -1.07 -3.33 -6.23
CA TRP A 13 -1.66 -3.33 -4.89
C TRP A 13 -3.16 -3.59 -5.02
N ARG A 14 -3.64 -4.60 -4.28
CA ARG A 14 -5.05 -4.98 -4.25
C ARG A 14 -5.53 -5.00 -2.81
N TYR A 15 -6.59 -4.25 -2.53
CA TYR A 15 -7.23 -4.23 -1.23
C TYR A 15 -8.59 -4.91 -1.32
N GLU A 16 -8.71 -6.08 -0.72
CA GLU A 16 -9.91 -6.92 -0.77
C GLU A 16 -10.15 -7.53 0.62
N ASP A 17 -11.41 -7.56 1.07
CA ASP A 17 -11.83 -8.14 2.37
C ASP A 17 -10.99 -7.69 3.58
N GLY A 18 -10.62 -6.41 3.62
CA GLY A 18 -9.86 -5.84 4.73
C GLY A 18 -8.35 -6.14 4.69
N LYS A 19 -7.87 -6.77 3.61
CA LYS A 19 -6.46 -7.19 3.47
C LYS A 19 -5.83 -6.54 2.24
N LEU A 20 -4.59 -6.09 2.43
CA LEU A 20 -3.74 -5.66 1.33
C LEU A 20 -2.94 -6.85 0.81
N GLN A 21 -3.02 -7.07 -0.50
CA GLN A 21 -2.15 -7.98 -1.24
C GLN A 21 -1.29 -7.17 -2.21
N ILE A 22 0.01 -7.45 -2.23
CA ILE A 22 0.95 -6.86 -3.19
C ILE A 22 1.47 -7.96 -4.09
N ASN A 23 1.38 -7.72 -5.39
CA ASN A 23 1.84 -8.64 -6.42
C ASN A 23 2.92 -7.96 -7.27
N ILE A 24 4.05 -8.64 -7.43
CA ILE A 24 5.20 -8.13 -8.19
C ILE A 24 5.26 -8.87 -9.51
N LEU A 25 5.42 -8.13 -10.61
CA LEU A 25 5.58 -8.72 -11.92
C LEU A 25 7.00 -9.31 -12.03
N ARG A 26 7.08 -10.63 -12.21
CA ARG A 26 8.32 -11.38 -12.43
C ARG A 26 8.13 -12.26 -13.66
N ASP A 27 9.02 -12.12 -14.64
CA ASP A 27 8.99 -12.92 -15.87
C ASP A 27 7.62 -12.94 -16.57
N GLY A 28 6.94 -11.80 -16.58
CA GLY A 28 5.62 -11.63 -17.21
C GLY A 28 4.44 -12.19 -16.40
N LYS A 29 4.65 -12.58 -15.13
CA LYS A 29 3.61 -13.07 -14.23
C LYS A 29 3.64 -12.42 -12.86
N TYR A 30 2.47 -12.20 -12.29
CA TYR A 30 2.37 -11.69 -10.94
C TYR A 30 2.66 -12.78 -9.90
N VAL A 31 3.54 -12.44 -8.96
CA VAL A 31 3.87 -13.24 -7.79
C VAL A 31 3.55 -12.43 -6.53
N GLU A 32 2.84 -13.03 -5.59
CA GLU A 32 2.55 -12.39 -4.30
C GLU A 32 3.84 -12.12 -3.53
N SER A 33 3.94 -10.91 -2.97
CA SER A 33 5.08 -10.47 -2.18
C SER A 33 4.64 -10.15 -0.75
N LYS A 34 5.54 -10.39 0.20
CA LYS A 34 5.37 -10.02 1.62
C LYS A 34 5.93 -8.64 1.95
N ILE A 35 6.57 -8.00 0.98
CA ILE A 35 7.13 -6.65 1.09
C ILE A 35 6.74 -5.82 -0.14
N SER A 36 6.78 -4.49 -0.03
CA SER A 36 6.74 -3.60 -1.19
C SER A 36 8.17 -3.23 -1.58
N PRO A 37 8.67 -3.65 -2.75
CA PRO A 37 9.95 -3.16 -3.29
C PRO A 37 9.97 -1.64 -3.52
N ILE A 38 8.83 -1.02 -3.87
CA ILE A 38 8.74 0.44 -4.03
C ILE A 38 8.89 1.17 -2.68
N PHE A 39 8.38 0.59 -1.58
CA PHE A 39 8.46 1.17 -0.24
C PHE A 39 9.08 0.18 0.78
N PRO A 40 10.38 -0.14 0.68
CA PRO A 40 10.99 -1.20 1.46
C PRO A 40 11.08 -0.89 2.96
N ASN A 41 11.03 0.39 3.33
CA ASN A 41 11.19 0.86 4.70
C ASN A 41 9.86 1.23 5.38
N LEU A 42 8.72 1.03 4.69
CA LEU A 42 7.41 1.35 5.25
C LEU A 42 6.64 0.06 5.54
N PRO A 43 5.94 -0.04 6.68
CA PRO A 43 5.12 -1.20 7.04
C PRO A 43 3.78 -1.20 6.28
N ILE A 44 3.85 -1.21 4.94
CA ILE A 44 2.71 -1.02 4.03
C ILE A 44 1.55 -1.99 4.30
N PHE A 45 1.85 -3.26 4.60
CA PHE A 45 0.84 -4.28 4.87
C PHE A 45 0.03 -4.03 6.16
N GLU A 46 0.58 -3.26 7.10
CA GLU A 46 -0.08 -2.96 8.36
C GLU A 46 -0.85 -1.64 8.26
N VAL A 47 -0.18 -0.60 7.76
CA VAL A 47 -0.70 0.77 7.81
C VAL A 47 -1.77 1.04 6.77
N ILE A 48 -1.66 0.50 5.55
CA ILE A 48 -2.64 0.77 4.49
C ILE A 48 -4.03 0.23 4.88
N PRO A 49 -4.19 -1.04 5.32
CA PRO A 49 -5.48 -1.50 5.82
C PRO A 49 -6.03 -0.64 6.96
N GLN A 50 -5.19 -0.26 7.92
CA GLN A 50 -5.59 0.60 9.04
C GLN A 50 -6.18 1.93 8.55
N PHE A 51 -5.49 2.64 7.64
CA PHE A 51 -5.99 3.91 7.12
C PHE A 51 -7.21 3.72 6.21
N VAL A 52 -7.32 2.61 5.48
CA VAL A 52 -8.54 2.32 4.71
C VAL A 52 -9.74 2.14 5.63
N GLU A 53 -9.62 1.36 6.70
CA GLU A 53 -10.71 1.16 7.67
C GLU A 53 -11.02 2.44 8.45
N GLU A 54 -10.01 3.19 8.88
CA GLU A 54 -10.21 4.49 9.54
C GLU A 54 -10.99 5.47 8.64
N SER A 55 -10.72 5.46 7.33
CA SER A 55 -11.45 6.30 6.36
C SER A 55 -12.95 6.03 6.31
N LYS A 56 -13.37 4.79 6.60
CA LYS A 56 -14.78 4.41 6.66
C LYS A 56 -15.46 4.91 7.94
N ILE A 57 -14.70 5.16 9.00
CA ILE A 57 -15.21 5.57 10.32
C ILE A 57 -15.22 7.10 10.44
N ILE A 58 -14.05 7.74 10.25
CA ILE A 58 -13.89 9.19 10.49
C ILE A 58 -13.93 10.02 9.20
N GLY A 59 -14.09 9.37 8.05
CA GLY A 59 -14.13 9.99 6.74
C GLY A 59 -12.75 10.22 6.11
N ARG A 60 -12.77 10.33 4.78
CA ARG A 60 -11.57 10.44 3.93
C ARG A 60 -10.66 11.62 4.30
N SER A 61 -11.22 12.82 4.49
CA SER A 61 -10.41 14.03 4.68
C SER A 61 -9.58 14.02 5.96
N LEU A 62 -10.17 13.59 7.08
CA LEU A 62 -9.47 13.48 8.36
C LEU A 62 -8.41 12.37 8.33
N THR A 63 -8.75 11.23 7.74
CA THR A 63 -7.84 10.09 7.59
C THR A 63 -6.62 10.46 6.74
N LEU A 64 -6.82 11.15 5.60
CA LEU A 64 -5.70 11.59 4.77
C LEU A 64 -4.78 12.59 5.49
N ARG A 65 -5.31 13.41 6.41
CA ARG A 65 -4.47 14.28 7.25
C ARG A 65 -3.61 13.44 8.19
N LYS A 66 -4.20 12.49 8.90
CA LYS A 66 -3.47 11.56 9.79
C LYS A 66 -2.41 10.75 9.04
N PHE A 67 -2.73 10.26 7.84
CA PHE A 67 -1.79 9.54 6.98
C PHE A 67 -0.57 10.39 6.64
N ARG A 68 -0.77 11.67 6.27
CA ARG A 68 0.34 12.59 5.98
C ARG A 68 1.19 12.89 7.22
N GLU A 69 0.56 13.08 8.37
CA GLU A 69 1.27 13.27 9.64
C GLU A 69 2.11 12.04 10.00
N TRP A 70 1.57 10.83 9.78
CA TRP A 70 2.29 9.58 9.99
C TRP A 70 3.49 9.45 9.04
N ILE A 71 3.30 9.62 7.73
CA ILE A 71 4.40 9.61 6.74
C ILE A 71 5.49 10.63 7.11
N GLY A 72 5.10 11.82 7.58
CA GLY A 72 6.05 12.83 8.02
C GLY A 72 6.96 12.34 9.16
N LYS A 73 6.43 11.56 10.10
CA LYS A 73 7.22 10.98 11.20
C LYS A 73 8.12 9.83 10.73
N GLU A 74 7.63 8.95 9.86
CA GLU A 74 8.43 7.82 9.35
C GLU A 74 9.59 8.27 8.45
N THR A 75 9.40 9.36 7.70
CA THR A 75 10.41 9.88 6.76
C THR A 75 11.32 10.94 7.38
N ASN A 76 10.97 11.50 8.54
CA ASN A 76 11.80 12.43 9.28
C ASN A 76 11.93 12.01 10.75
N PRO A 77 12.87 11.11 11.08
CA PRO A 77 13.05 10.59 12.44
C PRO A 77 13.56 11.62 13.46
N ASN A 78 13.78 12.89 13.06
CA ASN A 78 14.30 13.97 13.90
C ASN A 78 13.34 15.17 14.06
N ALA A 79 12.04 15.01 13.76
CA ALA A 79 11.01 16.05 13.96
C ALA A 79 10.49 16.11 15.41
#